data_AF-A0A966SEA3-F1
#
_entry.id   AF-A0A966SEA3-F1
#
_cell.length_a   1.000
_cell.length_b   1.000
_cell.length_c   1.000
_cell.angle_alpha   90.00
_cell.angle_beta   90.00
_cell.angle_gamma   90.00
#
_symmetry.space_group_name_H-M   'P 1'
#
loop_
_entity.id
_entity.type
_entity.pdbx_description
1 polymer ?
#
loop_
_entity_poly.entity_id
_entity_poly.type
_entity_poly.pdbx_seq_one_letter_code
_entity_poly.pdbx_strand_id
1 'polypeptide(L)'
;MWMPPLEDAWQGKVQFYELIFGTWTVYVFLVWFWQSLLKEPLDEWRYVLISFFGAGAFWVNHYWLYAPKPTWLILINLYAVFFFIAWWAIGMRGRKRSFAWKLGAFAGAAIYTVAFILFEQVARRGVEQWGMHEFCWMTMSFLGFWWLILWRARSTVKPKPAFEDPYPKPQWRGAGGNL
;
A
#
# COMPACT_ATOMS: atom_id res chain seq x y z
N MET A 1 3.65 32.59 -5.84
CA MET A 1 3.16 31.59 -4.86
C MET A 1 2.34 30.59 -5.64
N TRP A 2 2.81 29.35 -5.84
CA TRP A 2 2.25 28.43 -6.85
C TRP A 2 1.26 27.38 -6.30
N MET A 3 0.83 27.53 -5.04
CA MET A 3 -0.28 26.73 -4.53
C MET A 3 -1.11 27.61 -3.60
N PRO A 4 -2.43 27.76 -3.82
CA PRO A 4 -3.29 28.38 -2.82
C PRO A 4 -3.23 27.55 -1.53
N PRO A 5 -3.25 28.18 -0.34
CA PRO A 5 -3.25 27.46 0.93
C PRO A 5 -4.43 26.49 0.97
N LEU A 6 -4.16 25.23 1.33
CA LEU A 6 -5.22 24.28 1.66
C LEU A 6 -5.95 24.80 2.90
N GLU A 7 -7.28 24.82 2.86
CA GLU A 7 -8.06 25.25 4.03
C GLU A 7 -7.98 24.18 5.12
N ASP A 8 -7.61 24.58 6.34
CA ASP A 8 -7.59 23.68 7.50
C ASP A 8 -8.97 23.00 7.73
N ALA A 9 -10.05 23.68 7.35
CA ALA A 9 -11.40 23.17 7.42
C ALA A 9 -11.65 21.94 6.53
N TRP A 10 -10.83 21.70 5.49
CA TRP A 10 -10.96 20.54 4.61
C TRP A 10 -10.28 19.29 5.17
N GLN A 11 -9.39 19.46 6.17
CA GLN A 11 -8.55 18.38 6.66
C GLN A 11 -9.36 17.30 7.39
N GLY A 12 -9.07 16.04 7.08
CA GLY A 12 -9.70 14.90 7.72
C GLY A 12 -9.04 14.50 9.03
N LYS A 13 -9.67 13.55 9.73
CA LYS A 13 -9.19 13.07 11.03
C LYS A 13 -8.01 12.10 10.95
N VAL A 14 -7.72 11.54 9.77
CA VAL A 14 -6.63 10.56 9.60
C VAL A 14 -5.30 11.25 9.86
N GLN A 15 -4.55 10.76 10.84
CA GLN A 15 -3.26 11.31 11.21
C GLN A 15 -2.09 10.51 10.64
N PHE A 16 -0.91 11.13 10.64
CA PHE A 16 0.30 10.54 10.07
C PHE A 16 0.74 9.24 10.78
N TYR A 17 0.54 9.13 12.10
CA TYR A 17 0.87 7.90 12.83
C TYR A 17 -0.01 6.71 12.38
N GLU A 18 -1.26 6.96 11.97
CA GLU A 18 -2.16 5.94 11.42
C GLU A 18 -1.62 5.45 10.08
N LEU A 19 -1.22 6.39 9.20
CA LEU A 19 -0.64 6.09 7.90
C LEU A 19 0.62 5.23 8.01
N ILE A 20 1.60 5.67 8.82
CA ILE A 20 2.87 4.94 8.96
C ILE A 20 2.58 3.53 9.49
N PHE A 21 1.76 3.41 10.54
CA PHE A 21 1.44 2.12 11.13
C PHE A 21 0.71 1.20 10.14
N GLY A 22 -0.29 1.73 9.44
CA GLY A 22 -1.00 1.02 8.38
C GLY A 22 -0.09 0.56 7.24
N THR A 23 0.89 1.38 6.85
CA THR A 23 1.75 1.10 5.68
C THR A 23 2.63 -0.13 5.87
N TRP A 24 3.35 -0.27 6.99
CA TRP A 24 4.23 -1.43 7.18
C TRP A 24 3.43 -2.70 7.50
N THR A 25 2.30 -2.58 8.21
CA THR A 25 1.44 -3.73 8.54
C THR A 25 0.71 -4.26 7.30
N VAL A 26 0.16 -3.38 6.46
CA VAL A 26 -0.50 -3.78 5.23
C VAL A 26 0.49 -4.35 4.21
N TYR A 27 1.77 -3.97 4.27
CA TYR A 27 2.81 -4.62 3.47
C TYR A 27 2.94 -6.11 3.80
N VAL A 28 2.93 -6.46 5.10
CA VAL A 28 2.92 -7.85 5.55
C VAL A 28 1.70 -8.58 5.03
N PHE A 29 0.52 -7.95 5.12
CA PHE A 29 -0.71 -8.49 4.52
C PHE A 29 -0.57 -8.71 3.02
N LEU A 30 0.00 -7.75 2.29
CA LEU A 30 0.19 -7.83 0.84
C LEU A 30 1.13 -8.99 0.47
N VAL A 31 2.24 -9.15 1.19
CA VAL A 31 3.14 -10.30 1.02
C VAL A 31 2.39 -11.61 1.28
N TRP A 32 1.66 -11.72 2.40
CA TRP A 32 0.85 -12.90 2.70
C TRP A 32 -0.18 -13.17 1.60
N PHE A 33 -0.89 -12.16 1.13
CA PHE A 33 -1.94 -12.29 0.13
C PHE A 33 -1.38 -12.85 -1.18
N TRP A 34 -0.27 -12.28 -1.69
CA TRP A 34 0.31 -12.73 -2.94
C TRP A 34 1.09 -14.04 -2.82
N GLN A 35 1.93 -14.19 -1.78
CA GLN A 35 2.78 -15.38 -1.62
C GLN A 35 1.98 -16.58 -1.10
N SER A 36 1.15 -16.37 -0.08
CA SER A 36 0.49 -17.45 0.65
C SER A 36 -0.91 -17.74 0.14
N LEU A 37 -1.73 -16.73 -0.17
CA LEU A 37 -3.10 -16.96 -0.64
C LEU A 37 -3.14 -17.22 -2.15
N LEU A 38 -2.59 -16.30 -2.96
CA LEU A 38 -2.61 -16.43 -4.42
C LEU A 38 -1.55 -17.38 -4.99
N LYS A 39 -0.55 -17.77 -4.18
CA LYS A 39 0.60 -18.62 -4.57
C LYS A 39 1.38 -18.05 -5.77
N GLU A 40 1.48 -16.73 -5.80
CA GLU A 40 2.05 -15.94 -6.87
C GLU A 40 2.94 -14.82 -6.31
N PRO A 41 4.14 -15.17 -5.81
CA PRO A 41 5.06 -14.18 -5.24
C PRO A 41 5.45 -13.14 -6.29
N LEU A 42 5.42 -11.87 -5.88
CA LEU A 42 5.83 -10.72 -6.69
C LEU A 42 7.31 -10.38 -6.45
N ASP A 43 7.90 -9.61 -7.35
CA ASP A 43 9.17 -8.94 -7.10
C ASP A 43 9.01 -7.90 -5.98
N GLU A 44 10.05 -7.67 -5.19
CA GLU A 44 9.98 -6.79 -4.01
C GLU A 44 9.53 -5.37 -4.36
N TRP A 45 10.01 -4.83 -5.48
CA TRP A 45 9.63 -3.50 -5.95
C TRP A 45 8.13 -3.38 -6.22
N ARG A 46 7.45 -4.47 -6.63
CA ARG A 46 6.01 -4.49 -6.87
C ARG A 46 5.24 -4.37 -5.56
N TYR A 47 5.69 -5.07 -4.51
CA TYR A 47 5.12 -4.93 -3.17
C TYR A 47 5.27 -3.49 -2.67
N VAL A 48 6.47 -2.94 -2.76
CA VAL A 48 6.76 -1.56 -2.35
C VAL A 48 5.88 -0.57 -3.10
N LEU A 49 5.75 -0.71 -4.42
CA LEU A 49 4.99 0.24 -5.24
C LEU A 49 3.48 0.15 -4.99
N ILE A 50 2.92 -1.06 -4.83
CA ILE A 50 1.51 -1.23 -4.46
C ILE A 50 1.25 -0.63 -3.07
N SER A 51 2.15 -0.88 -2.11
CA SER A 51 2.02 -0.31 -0.77
C SER A 51 2.08 1.22 -0.78
N PHE A 52 3.03 1.78 -1.52
CA PHE A 52 3.16 3.22 -1.70
C PHE A 52 1.92 3.85 -2.35
N PHE A 53 1.40 3.26 -3.43
CA PHE A 53 0.18 3.75 -4.07
C PHE A 53 -1.03 3.62 -3.15
N GLY A 54 -1.13 2.53 -2.38
CA GLY A 54 -2.18 2.35 -1.36
C GLY A 54 -2.16 3.43 -0.28
N ALA A 55 -0.97 3.80 0.19
CA ALA A 55 -0.77 4.91 1.14
C ALA A 55 -1.19 6.26 0.55
N GLY A 56 -1.22 6.42 -0.78
CA GLY A 56 -1.64 7.65 -1.45
C GLY A 56 -3.08 8.09 -1.15
N ALA A 57 -3.98 7.17 -0.76
CA ALA A 57 -5.33 7.50 -0.30
C ALA A 57 -5.31 8.49 0.87
N PHE A 58 -4.26 8.44 1.69
CA PHE A 58 -4.04 9.36 2.80
C PHE A 58 -4.08 10.81 2.34
N TRP A 59 -3.46 11.17 1.22
CA TRP A 59 -3.46 12.58 0.78
C TRP A 59 -4.88 13.09 0.54
N VAL A 60 -5.74 12.27 -0.07
CA VAL A 60 -7.14 12.64 -0.30
C VAL A 60 -7.90 12.77 1.02
N ASN A 61 -7.75 11.81 1.93
CA ASN A 61 -8.50 11.78 3.18
C ASN A 61 -7.91 12.67 4.29
N HIS A 62 -6.66 13.06 4.20
CA HIS A 62 -6.02 13.95 5.17
C HIS A 62 -6.24 15.41 4.76
N TYR A 63 -6.07 15.76 3.48
CA TYR A 63 -6.14 17.16 3.04
C TYR A 63 -7.49 17.59 2.48
N TRP A 64 -8.31 16.65 1.98
CA TRP A 64 -9.50 16.99 1.19
C TRP A 64 -10.79 16.36 1.70
N LEU A 65 -10.80 15.68 2.85
CA LEU A 65 -11.96 14.91 3.33
C LEU A 65 -13.25 15.74 3.46
N TYR A 66 -13.12 16.96 3.97
CA TYR A 66 -14.24 17.88 4.17
C TYR A 66 -14.27 19.00 3.11
N ALA A 67 -13.54 18.83 2.00
CA ALA A 67 -13.59 19.77 0.90
C ALA A 67 -15.03 19.89 0.34
N PRO A 68 -15.46 21.07 -0.13
CA PRO A 68 -16.80 21.27 -0.66
C PRO A 68 -17.16 20.26 -1.73
N LYS A 69 -18.39 19.74 -1.70
CA LYS A 69 -18.90 18.86 -2.75
C LYS A 69 -18.86 19.58 -4.10
N PRO A 70 -18.41 18.93 -5.19
CA PRO A 70 -18.11 17.50 -5.32
C PRO A 70 -16.61 17.12 -5.18
N THR A 71 -15.75 18.02 -4.71
CA THR A 71 -14.28 17.91 -4.80
C THR A 71 -13.72 16.61 -4.25
N TRP A 72 -14.01 16.28 -2.99
CA TRP A 72 -13.52 15.04 -2.36
C TRP A 72 -13.96 13.79 -3.14
N LEU A 73 -15.23 13.73 -3.56
CA LEU A 73 -15.78 12.61 -4.31
C LEU A 73 -15.06 12.40 -5.64
N ILE A 74 -14.70 13.48 -6.34
CA ILE A 74 -13.93 13.38 -7.58
C ILE A 74 -12.54 12.81 -7.29
N LEU A 75 -11.84 13.39 -6.31
CA LEU A 75 -10.47 12.98 -5.96
C LEU A 75 -10.40 11.51 -5.51
N ILE A 76 -11.30 11.08 -4.63
CA ILE A 76 -11.26 9.71 -4.11
C ILE A 76 -11.63 8.68 -5.18
N ASN A 77 -12.55 9.01 -6.10
CA ASN A 77 -12.91 8.12 -7.21
C ASN A 77 -11.78 8.04 -8.25
N LEU A 78 -11.15 9.17 -8.59
CA LEU A 78 -9.98 9.17 -9.48
C LEU A 78 -8.83 8.35 -8.88
N TYR A 79 -8.56 8.54 -7.59
CA TYR A 79 -7.59 7.73 -6.87
C TYR A 79 -7.96 6.24 -6.89
N ALA A 80 -9.21 5.88 -6.63
CA ALA A 80 -9.65 4.49 -6.65
C ALA A 80 -9.44 3.86 -8.03
N VAL A 81 -9.88 4.52 -9.11
CA VAL A 81 -9.67 4.05 -10.49
C VAL A 81 -8.18 3.87 -10.78
N PHE A 82 -7.35 4.86 -10.43
CA PHE A 82 -5.91 4.77 -10.54
C PHE A 82 -5.35 3.55 -9.80
N PHE A 83 -5.75 3.34 -8.55
CA PHE A 83 -5.26 2.25 -7.72
C PHE A 83 -5.64 0.88 -8.28
N PHE A 84 -6.87 0.70 -8.76
CA PHE A 84 -7.30 -0.54 -9.42
C PHE A 84 -6.53 -0.82 -10.70
N ILE A 85 -6.26 0.21 -11.52
CA ILE A 85 -5.42 0.09 -12.72
C ILE A 85 -3.99 -0.29 -12.33
N ALA A 86 -3.41 0.38 -11.34
CA ALA A 86 -2.06 0.11 -10.86
C ALA A 86 -1.94 -1.31 -10.29
N TRP A 87 -2.90 -1.75 -9.47
CA TRP A 87 -2.98 -3.10 -8.93
C TRP A 87 -2.97 -4.15 -10.04
N TRP A 88 -3.80 -3.96 -11.06
CA TRP A 88 -3.83 -4.85 -12.20
C TRP A 88 -2.50 -4.84 -12.97
N ALA A 89 -1.98 -3.64 -13.28
CA ALA A 89 -0.77 -3.48 -14.10
C ALA A 89 0.51 -3.97 -13.42
N ILE A 90 0.60 -3.87 -12.10
CA ILE A 90 1.77 -4.25 -11.29
C ILE A 90 1.64 -5.68 -10.80
N GLY A 91 0.47 -6.10 -10.31
CA GLY A 91 0.28 -7.40 -9.69
C GLY A 91 -0.13 -8.50 -10.67
N MET A 92 -1.03 -8.22 -11.61
CA MET A 92 -1.79 -9.26 -12.32
C MET A 92 -1.47 -9.40 -13.81
N ARG A 93 -1.15 -8.29 -14.49
CA ARG A 93 -0.92 -8.25 -15.94
C ARG A 93 0.18 -9.24 -16.34
N GLY A 94 -0.02 -9.92 -17.48
CA GLY A 94 0.95 -10.88 -18.02
C GLY A 94 1.00 -12.24 -17.29
N ARG A 95 0.11 -12.50 -16.33
CA ARG A 95 0.05 -13.81 -15.63
C ARG A 95 -0.89 -14.79 -16.33
N LYS A 96 -0.38 -15.98 -16.68
CA LYS A 96 -1.13 -17.11 -17.25
C LYS A 96 -1.90 -17.86 -16.15
N ARG A 97 -2.90 -17.22 -15.57
CA ARG A 97 -3.79 -17.76 -14.53
C ARG A 97 -5.24 -17.81 -15.01
N SER A 98 -6.05 -18.67 -14.39
CA SER A 98 -7.47 -18.83 -14.72
C SER A 98 -8.26 -17.54 -14.48
N PHE A 99 -9.42 -17.42 -15.14
CA PHE A 99 -10.30 -16.27 -14.96
C PHE A 99 -10.74 -16.09 -13.51
N ALA A 100 -11.12 -17.20 -12.83
CA ALA A 100 -11.48 -17.17 -11.42
C ALA A 100 -10.33 -16.65 -10.52
N TRP A 101 -9.09 -17.07 -10.79
CA TRP A 101 -7.92 -16.54 -10.08
C TRP A 101 -7.75 -15.05 -10.32
N LYS A 102 -7.92 -14.58 -11.56
CA LYS A 102 -7.81 -13.14 -11.89
C LYS A 102 -8.89 -12.34 -11.18
N LEU A 103 -10.13 -12.84 -11.14
CA LEU A 103 -11.22 -12.19 -10.43
C LEU A 103 -10.93 -12.09 -8.93
N GLY A 104 -10.46 -13.17 -8.31
CA GLY A 104 -10.06 -13.19 -6.89
C GLY A 104 -8.87 -12.26 -6.60
N ALA A 105 -7.85 -12.26 -7.47
CA ALA A 105 -6.71 -11.37 -7.34
C ALA A 105 -7.10 -9.89 -7.51
N PHE A 106 -8.07 -9.58 -8.39
CA PHE A 106 -8.58 -8.23 -8.58
C PHE A 106 -9.41 -7.76 -7.38
N ALA A 107 -10.28 -8.62 -6.84
CA ALA A 107 -10.99 -8.36 -5.58
C ALA A 107 -10.01 -8.10 -4.42
N GLY A 108 -8.80 -8.67 -4.51
CA GLY A 108 -7.68 -8.38 -3.63
C GLY A 108 -7.36 -6.91 -3.46
N ALA A 109 -7.57 -6.06 -4.47
CA ALA A 109 -7.37 -4.61 -4.36
C ALA A 109 -8.32 -4.00 -3.31
N ALA A 110 -9.59 -4.37 -3.34
CA ALA A 110 -10.58 -3.91 -2.36
C ALA A 110 -10.29 -4.48 -0.96
N ILE A 111 -9.94 -5.77 -0.87
CA ILE A 111 -9.58 -6.42 0.40
C ILE A 111 -8.34 -5.76 1.01
N TYR A 112 -7.34 -5.44 0.18
CA TYR A 112 -6.15 -4.71 0.59
C TYR A 112 -6.49 -3.33 1.17
N THR A 113 -7.36 -2.57 0.50
CA THR A 113 -7.82 -1.26 1.00
C THR A 113 -8.54 -1.41 2.35
N VAL A 114 -9.42 -2.41 2.50
CA VAL A 114 -10.08 -2.68 3.77
C VAL A 114 -9.06 -3.03 4.86
N ALA A 115 -8.07 -3.88 4.55
CA ALA A 115 -7.02 -4.23 5.50
C ALA A 115 -6.21 -3.00 5.94
N PHE A 116 -5.86 -2.12 5.01
CA PHE A 116 -5.18 -0.86 5.30
C PHE A 116 -5.99 -0.02 6.29
N ILE A 117 -7.27 0.24 5.98
CA ILE A 117 -8.16 1.01 6.84
C ILE A 117 -8.27 0.37 8.23
N LEU A 118 -8.38 -0.96 8.31
CA LEU A 118 -8.43 -1.65 9.59
C LEU A 118 -7.17 -1.43 10.42
N PHE A 119 -5.97 -1.47 9.82
CA PHE A 119 -4.73 -1.18 10.54
C PHE A 119 -4.63 0.29 10.98
N GLU A 120 -5.07 1.25 10.16
CA GLU A 120 -5.19 2.65 10.57
C GLU A 120 -6.13 2.80 11.77
N GLN A 121 -7.29 2.14 11.73
CA GLN A 121 -8.26 2.16 12.84
C GLN A 121 -7.72 1.52 14.11
N VAL A 122 -6.85 0.50 14.02
CA VAL A 122 -6.17 -0.07 15.19
C VAL A 122 -5.28 0.98 15.86
N ALA A 123 -4.47 1.71 15.08
CA ALA A 123 -3.63 2.76 15.62
C ALA A 123 -4.46 3.90 16.24
N ARG A 124 -5.50 4.34 15.54
CA ARG A 124 -6.44 5.35 16.03
C ARG A 124 -7.09 4.94 17.34
N ARG A 125 -7.61 3.71 17.41
CA ARG A 125 -8.23 3.15 18.61
C ARG A 125 -7.24 3.09 19.77
N GLY A 126 -5.97 2.81 19.49
CA GLY A 126 -4.89 2.87 20.47
C GLY A 126 -4.73 4.25 21.12
N VAL A 127 -4.79 5.30 20.31
CA VAL A 127 -4.70 6.67 20.81
C VAL A 127 -6.00 7.09 21.52
N GLU A 128 -7.14 6.89 20.88
CA GLU A 128 -8.43 7.38 21.38
C GLU A 128 -8.98 6.59 22.57
N GLN A 129 -8.69 5.28 22.67
CA GLN A 129 -9.31 4.39 23.65
C GLN A 129 -8.32 3.72 24.61
N TRP A 130 -7.08 3.47 24.19
CA TRP A 130 -6.09 2.80 25.05
C TRP A 130 -5.16 3.79 25.77
N GLY A 131 -5.32 5.10 25.52
CA GLY A 131 -4.50 6.14 26.13
C GLY A 131 -3.03 6.11 25.69
N MET A 132 -2.71 5.41 24.59
CA MET A 132 -1.35 5.39 24.05
C MET A 132 -1.08 6.69 23.30
N HIS A 133 0.06 7.33 23.57
CA HIS A 133 0.46 8.49 22.78
C HIS A 133 0.80 8.08 21.33
N GLU A 134 0.58 8.98 20.36
CA GLU A 134 0.96 8.78 18.95
C GLU A 134 2.45 8.41 18.79
N PHE A 135 3.29 8.92 19.71
CA PHE A 135 4.72 8.59 19.79
C PHE A 135 4.97 7.09 19.91
N CYS A 136 4.15 6.35 20.66
CA CYS A 136 4.26 4.91 20.80
C CYS A 136 3.99 4.20 19.46
N TRP A 137 2.97 4.64 18.72
CA TRP A 137 2.61 4.10 17.41
C TRP A 137 3.67 4.40 16.34
N MET A 138 4.23 5.61 16.36
CA MET A 138 5.37 5.96 15.52
C MET A 138 6.59 5.09 15.85
N THR A 139 6.94 4.95 17.13
CA THR A 139 8.07 4.11 17.59
C THR A 139 7.91 2.65 17.17
N MET A 140 6.72 2.07 17.37
CA MET A 140 6.41 0.72 16.90
C MET A 140 6.58 0.60 15.39
N SER A 141 6.19 1.64 14.64
CA SER A 141 6.32 1.62 13.18
C SER A 141 7.76 1.74 12.71
N PHE A 142 8.60 2.55 13.38
CA PHE A 142 10.05 2.59 13.11
C PHE A 142 10.69 1.20 13.26
N LEU A 143 10.38 0.53 14.37
CA LEU A 143 10.85 -0.85 14.60
C LEU A 143 10.21 -1.84 13.62
N GLY A 144 8.94 -1.63 13.26
CA GLY A 144 8.20 -2.46 12.30
C GLY A 144 8.79 -2.42 10.89
N PHE A 145 9.14 -1.24 10.39
CA PHE A 145 9.83 -1.11 9.10
C PHE A 145 11.22 -1.74 9.12
N TRP A 146 11.99 -1.53 10.19
CA TRP A 146 13.28 -2.20 10.36
C TRP A 146 13.14 -3.73 10.34
N TRP A 147 12.19 -4.27 11.10
CA TRP A 147 11.87 -5.68 11.13
C TRP A 147 11.45 -6.20 9.75
N LEU A 148 10.62 -5.44 9.02
CA LEU A 148 10.16 -5.79 7.68
C LEU A 148 11.35 -5.93 6.73
N ILE A 149 12.29 -4.99 6.73
CA ILE A 149 13.51 -5.07 5.90
C ILE A 149 14.29 -6.35 6.22
N LEU A 150 14.54 -6.64 7.51
CA LEU A 150 15.26 -7.84 7.93
C LEU A 150 14.52 -9.13 7.55
N TRP A 151 13.19 -9.14 7.68
CA TRP A 151 12.34 -10.27 7.29
C TRP A 151 12.40 -10.52 5.79
N ARG A 152 12.27 -9.45 4.99
CA ARG A 152 12.31 -9.54 3.52
C ARG A 152 13.69 -9.89 2.99
N ALA A 153 14.76 -9.39 3.60
CA ALA A 153 16.14 -9.75 3.27
C ALA A 153 16.45 -11.24 3.46
N ARG A 154 15.73 -11.93 4.35
CA ARG A 154 15.85 -13.38 4.59
C ARG A 154 14.90 -14.22 3.74
N SER A 155 14.08 -13.60 2.89
CA SER A 155 13.10 -14.33 2.08
C SER A 155 13.80 -15.17 1.02
N THR A 156 13.55 -16.48 1.03
CA THR A 156 14.03 -17.41 0.00
C THR A 156 13.01 -17.63 -1.12
N VAL A 157 11.85 -16.94 -1.04
CA VAL A 157 10.76 -17.09 -2.01
C VAL A 157 11.14 -16.41 -3.31
N LYS A 158 11.33 -17.20 -4.37
CA LYS A 158 11.64 -16.68 -5.70
C LYS A 158 10.38 -16.07 -6.34
N PRO A 159 10.43 -14.80 -6.78
CA PRO A 159 9.34 -14.19 -7.54
C PRO A 159 8.99 -15.02 -8.77
N LYS A 160 7.70 -15.09 -9.12
CA LYS A 160 7.28 -15.63 -10.41
C LYS A 160 7.16 -14.46 -11.39
N PRO A 161 8.08 -14.32 -12.36
CA PRO A 161 7.97 -13.25 -13.34
C PRO A 161 6.69 -13.42 -14.15
N ALA A 162 6.08 -12.30 -14.55
CA ALA A 162 5.01 -12.32 -15.53
C ALA A 162 5.55 -12.89 -16.85
N PHE A 163 4.71 -13.59 -17.63
CA PHE A 163 5.11 -14.14 -18.92
C PHE A 163 5.51 -13.02 -19.90
N GLU A 164 4.76 -11.93 -19.85
CA GLU A 164 5.12 -10.66 -20.45
C GLU A 164 5.36 -9.70 -19.29
N ASP A 165 6.62 -9.45 -18.96
CA ASP A 165 6.98 -8.39 -18.03
C ASP A 165 7.27 -7.11 -18.83
N PRO A 166 6.35 -6.13 -18.86
CA PRO A 166 6.55 -4.89 -19.60
C PRO A 166 7.55 -3.96 -18.90
N TYR A 167 7.95 -4.28 -17.67
CA TYR A 167 8.93 -3.50 -16.94
C TYR A 167 10.33 -3.99 -17.31
N PRO A 168 11.22 -3.08 -17.77
CA PRO A 168 12.60 -3.46 -18.01
C PRO A 168 13.17 -4.00 -16.70
N LYS A 169 13.80 -5.18 -16.76
CA LYS A 169 14.51 -5.73 -15.61
C LYS A 169 15.50 -4.66 -15.13
N PRO A 170 15.45 -4.22 -13.86
CA PRO A 170 16.38 -3.22 -13.36
C PRO A 170 17.80 -3.73 -13.59
N GLN A 171 18.53 -3.07 -14.48
CA GLN A 171 19.96 -3.30 -14.66
C GLN A 171 20.65 -2.60 -13.51
N TRP A 172 20.80 -3.28 -12.39
CA TRP A 172 21.61 -2.81 -11.27
C TRP A 172 23.06 -2.69 -11.75
N ARG A 173 23.46 -1.50 -12.18
CA ARG A 173 24.87 -1.18 -12.45
C ARG A 173 25.54 -0.91 -11.09
N GLY A 174 25.98 -1.98 -10.41
CA GLY A 174 26.79 -1.86 -9.20
C GLY A 174 26.69 -3.07 -8.27
N ALA A 175 27.83 -3.73 -8.07
CA ALA A 175 28.11 -4.81 -7.12
C ALA A 175 27.21 -6.06 -7.19
N GLY A 176 27.41 -6.88 -8.23
CA GLY A 176 26.96 -8.27 -8.25
C GLY A 176 25.96 -8.57 -9.35
N GLY A 177 26.44 -8.64 -10.59
CA GLY A 177 25.70 -9.26 -11.67
C GLY A 177 25.34 -10.72 -11.34
N ASN A 178 24.17 -11.14 -11.81
CA ASN A 178 23.66 -12.51 -11.82
C ASN A 178 23.81 -13.30 -10.51
N LEU A 179 22.72 -13.34 -9.73
CA LEU A 179 22.37 -14.52 -8.93
C LEU A 179 21.29 -15.33 -9.65
#